data_AF-A0A659QYM2-F1
#
_entry.id   AF-A0A659QYM2-F1
#
_cell.length_a   1.000
_cell.length_b   1.000
_cell.length_c   1.000
_cell.angle_alpha   90.00
_cell.angle_beta   90.00
_cell.angle_gamma   90.00
#
_symmetry.space_group_name_H-M   'P 1'
#
loop_
_entity.id
_entity.type
_entity.pdbx_description
1 polymer ?
#
loop_
_entity_poly.entity_id
_entity_poly.type
_entity_poly.pdbx_seq_one_letter_code
_entity_poly.pdbx_strand_id
1 'polypeptide(L)'
;MKRLEIIKSAIELEDEEIIRQQLIYLKNEPQDAVISAIAQAIEARRFSDAMQEIAAWLQAQRALSTWQDPSIAASKLELKALEAQLRDLIDKRNARVQILDDFNDLYHLRLGPLMSRILELRKQLAVSM
;
A
#
# COMPACT_ATOMS: atom_id res chain seq x y z
N MET A 1 -3.13 -22.36 -8.30
CA MET A 1 -1.83 -21.70 -7.99
C MET A 1 -1.22 -22.22 -6.69
N LYS A 2 -1.75 -21.89 -5.51
CA LYS A 2 -1.17 -22.26 -4.20
C LYS A 2 -0.92 -23.77 -4.01
N ARG A 3 -1.73 -24.63 -4.62
CA ARG A 3 -1.62 -26.10 -4.52
C ARG A 3 -0.39 -26.68 -5.24
N LEU A 4 -0.10 -26.22 -6.46
CA LEU A 4 1.09 -26.65 -7.21
C LEU A 4 2.38 -26.13 -6.57
N GLU A 5 2.34 -24.96 -5.92
CA GLU A 5 3.48 -24.47 -5.11
C GLU A 5 3.72 -25.37 -3.88
N ILE A 6 2.66 -25.82 -3.19
CA ILE A 6 2.78 -26.77 -2.07
C ILE A 6 3.37 -28.10 -2.53
N ILE A 7 2.93 -28.63 -3.67
CA ILE A 7 3.47 -29.88 -4.23
C ILE A 7 4.94 -29.71 -4.62
N LYS A 8 5.32 -28.58 -5.23
CA LYS A 8 6.72 -28.28 -5.56
C LYS A 8 7.61 -28.32 -4.32
N SER A 9 7.20 -27.64 -3.25
CA SER A 9 7.95 -27.64 -1.98
C SER A 9 7.96 -29.01 -1.31
N ALA A 10 6.86 -29.78 -1.39
CA ALA A 10 6.83 -31.14 -0.84
C ALA A 10 7.78 -32.10 -1.58
N ILE A 11 7.92 -31.96 -2.91
CA ILE A 11 8.91 -32.71 -3.71
C ILE A 11 10.34 -32.30 -3.31
N GLU A 12 10.60 -30.99 -3.15
CA GLU A 12 11.91 -30.47 -2.71
C GLU A 12 12.31 -30.95 -1.30
N LEU A 13 11.32 -31.15 -0.42
CA LEU A 13 11.49 -31.61 0.96
C LEU A 13 11.39 -33.14 1.11
N GLU A 14 11.22 -33.87 0.00
CA GLU A 14 11.03 -35.34 -0.03
C GLU A 14 9.85 -35.83 0.84
N ASP A 15 8.84 -34.97 1.05
CA ASP A 15 7.66 -35.28 1.86
C ASP A 15 6.59 -36.00 1.03
N GLU A 16 6.71 -37.32 0.93
CA GLU A 16 5.76 -38.15 0.18
C GLU A 16 4.33 -38.12 0.74
N GLU A 17 4.14 -37.81 2.02
CA GLU A 17 2.81 -37.77 2.63
C GLU A 17 2.02 -36.57 2.12
N ILE A 18 2.64 -35.39 2.11
CA ILE A 18 2.05 -34.18 1.57
C ILE A 18 1.78 -34.34 0.06
N ILE A 19 2.71 -34.96 -0.68
CA ILE A 19 2.53 -35.23 -2.12
C ILE A 19 1.27 -36.07 -2.35
N ARG A 20 1.09 -37.17 -1.59
CA ARG A 20 -0.09 -38.04 -1.73
C ARG A 20 -1.39 -37.31 -1.42
N GLN A 21 -1.41 -36.53 -0.33
CA GLN A 21 -2.59 -35.77 0.06
C GLN A 21 -2.98 -34.77 -1.04
N GLN A 22 -2.01 -34.02 -1.58
CA GLN A 22 -2.28 -33.00 -2.60
C GLN A 22 -2.63 -33.59 -3.97
N LEU A 23 -2.10 -34.77 -4.32
CA LEU A 23 -2.40 -35.47 -5.57
C LEU A 23 -3.89 -35.85 -5.67
N ILE A 24 -4.53 -36.26 -4.56
CA ILE A 24 -5.96 -36.58 -4.53
C ILE A 24 -6.79 -35.36 -4.95
N TYR A 25 -6.43 -34.18 -4.44
CA TYR A 25 -7.11 -32.94 -4.79
C TYR A 25 -6.83 -32.52 -6.25
N LEU A 26 -5.60 -32.74 -6.75
CA LEU A 26 -5.24 -32.41 -8.13
C LEU A 26 -6.05 -33.21 -9.16
N LYS A 27 -6.33 -34.48 -8.86
CA LYS A 27 -7.14 -35.36 -9.71
C LYS A 27 -8.62 -34.99 -9.74
N ASN A 28 -9.11 -34.36 -8.68
CA ASN A 28 -10.50 -33.96 -8.54
C ASN A 28 -10.77 -32.56 -9.13
N GLU A 29 -9.75 -31.85 -9.59
CA GLU A 29 -9.87 -30.57 -10.31
C GLU A 29 -10.13 -30.81 -11.81
N PRO A 30 -11.16 -30.17 -12.42
CA PRO A 30 -11.53 -30.44 -13.81
C PRO A 30 -10.68 -29.68 -14.86
N GLN A 31 -10.31 -30.39 -15.94
CA GLN A 31 -10.08 -29.94 -17.34
C GLN A 31 -8.87 -29.08 -17.74
N ASP A 32 -7.85 -28.86 -16.91
CA ASP A 32 -6.56 -28.35 -17.43
C ASP A 32 -5.66 -29.52 -17.84
N ALA A 33 -5.39 -29.65 -19.15
CA ALA A 33 -4.54 -30.70 -19.71
C ALA A 33 -3.13 -30.69 -19.10
N VAL A 34 -2.62 -29.51 -18.71
CA VAL A 34 -1.31 -29.36 -18.06
C VAL A 34 -1.34 -29.89 -16.63
N ILE A 35 -2.40 -29.57 -15.87
CA ILE A 35 -2.59 -30.08 -14.51
C ILE A 35 -2.76 -31.61 -14.51
N SER A 36 -3.44 -32.16 -15.52
CA SER A 36 -3.56 -33.61 -15.70
C SER A 36 -2.21 -34.27 -16.00
N ALA A 37 -1.37 -33.67 -16.84
CA ALA A 37 -0.03 -34.15 -17.13
C ALA A 37 0.87 -34.14 -15.87
N ILE A 38 0.78 -33.08 -15.06
CA ILE A 38 1.49 -32.99 -13.77
C ILE A 38 1.04 -34.11 -12.81
N ALA A 39 -0.27 -34.34 -12.67
CA ALA A 39 -0.78 -35.42 -11.82
C ALA A 39 -0.25 -36.79 -12.25
N GLN A 40 -0.25 -37.08 -13.56
CA GLN A 40 0.25 -38.32 -14.11
C GLN A 40 1.76 -38.49 -13.91
N ALA A 41 2.55 -37.42 -14.01
CA ALA A 41 3.98 -37.47 -13.73
C ALA A 41 4.28 -37.79 -12.26
N ILE A 42 3.51 -37.21 -11.33
CA ILE A 42 3.61 -37.49 -9.89
C ILE A 42 3.23 -38.96 -9.59
N GLU A 43 2.15 -39.47 -10.18
CA GLU A 43 1.73 -40.87 -10.04
C GLU A 43 2.78 -41.86 -10.54
N ALA A 44 3.39 -41.55 -11.68
CA ALA A 44 4.43 -42.38 -12.28
C ALA A 44 5.78 -42.27 -11.53
N ARG A 45 5.83 -41.57 -10.39
CA ARG A 45 7.06 -41.22 -9.65
C ARG A 45 8.11 -40.50 -10.51
N ARG A 46 7.68 -39.86 -11.60
CA ARG A 46 8.52 -39.02 -12.46
C ARG A 46 8.56 -37.59 -11.91
N PHE A 47 9.14 -37.45 -10.73
CA PHE A 47 9.16 -36.18 -10.00
C PHE A 47 9.95 -35.09 -10.73
N SER A 48 10.99 -35.43 -11.48
CA SER A 48 11.72 -34.49 -12.32
C SER A 48 10.83 -33.86 -13.40
N ASP A 49 10.05 -34.69 -14.10
CA ASP A 49 9.10 -34.23 -15.12
C ASP A 49 8.00 -33.38 -14.48
N ALA A 50 7.44 -33.83 -13.35
CA ALA A 50 6.44 -33.08 -12.59
C ALA A 50 6.97 -31.71 -12.15
N MET A 51 8.21 -31.62 -11.69
CA MET A 51 8.83 -30.36 -11.28
C MET A 51 9.03 -29.40 -12.45
N GLN A 52 9.41 -29.90 -13.62
CA GLN A 52 9.56 -29.09 -14.83
C GLN A 52 8.20 -28.52 -15.29
N GLU A 53 7.17 -29.36 -15.33
CA GLU A 53 5.81 -28.95 -15.72
C GLU A 53 5.19 -27.99 -14.72
N ILE A 54 5.36 -28.23 -13.41
CA ILE A 54 4.92 -27.31 -12.35
C ILE A 54 5.64 -25.96 -12.49
N ALA A 55 6.95 -25.96 -12.72
CA ALA A 55 7.70 -24.72 -12.90
C ALA A 55 7.26 -23.96 -14.16
N ALA A 56 7.05 -24.65 -15.27
CA ALA A 56 6.57 -24.06 -16.53
C ALA A 56 5.17 -23.46 -16.37
N TRP A 57 4.24 -24.18 -15.73
CA TRP A 57 2.89 -23.69 -15.46
C TRP A 57 2.89 -22.48 -14.52
N LEU A 58 3.69 -22.51 -13.45
CA LEU A 58 3.84 -21.37 -12.55
C LEU A 58 4.47 -20.16 -13.25
N GLN A 59 5.43 -20.36 -14.15
CA GLN A 59 6.03 -19.29 -14.95
C GLN A 59 5.04 -18.72 -15.97
N ALA A 60 4.27 -19.56 -16.67
CA ALA A 60 3.25 -19.11 -17.61
C ALA A 60 2.13 -18.33 -16.90
N GLN A 61 1.70 -18.81 -15.73
CA GLN A 61 0.74 -18.10 -14.90
C GLN A 61 1.31 -16.79 -14.34
N ARG A 62 2.58 -16.78 -13.92
CA ARG A 62 3.28 -15.56 -13.48
C ARG A 62 3.40 -14.57 -14.63
N ALA A 63 3.79 -14.99 -15.84
CA ALA A 63 3.87 -14.12 -17.02
C ALA A 63 2.51 -13.47 -17.40
N LEU A 64 1.41 -14.21 -17.22
CA LEU A 64 0.05 -13.66 -17.36
C LEU A 64 -0.34 -12.73 -16.19
N SER A 65 0.23 -12.93 -15.00
CA SER A 65 -0.02 -12.13 -13.80
C SER A 65 0.96 -10.95 -13.59
N THR A 66 2.12 -10.94 -14.24
CA THR A 66 3.17 -9.90 -14.14
C THR A 66 3.13 -8.89 -15.29
N TRP A 67 2.19 -9.01 -16.23
CA TRP A 67 1.75 -7.83 -16.99
C TRP A 67 0.92 -6.91 -16.09
N GLN A 68 1.57 -6.33 -15.08
CA GLN A 68 1.07 -5.12 -14.44
C GLN A 68 1.35 -3.99 -15.41
N ASP A 69 0.29 -3.39 -15.94
CA ASP A 69 0.37 -2.23 -16.82
C ASP A 69 1.39 -1.21 -16.26
N PRO A 70 2.50 -0.94 -16.97
CA PRO A 70 3.51 0.03 -16.54
C PRO A 70 2.93 1.40 -16.18
N SER A 71 1.78 1.76 -16.77
CA SER A 71 1.01 2.97 -16.45
C SER A 71 0.51 2.99 -14.99
N ILE A 72 0.11 1.84 -14.44
CA ILE A 72 -0.36 1.73 -13.05
C ILE A 72 0.80 1.92 -12.07
N ALA A 73 1.97 1.35 -12.37
CA ALA A 73 3.15 1.51 -11.53
C ALA A 73 3.63 2.96 -11.52
N ALA A 74 3.65 3.63 -12.67
CA ALA A 74 3.95 5.05 -12.80
C ALA A 74 2.93 5.92 -12.03
N SER A 75 1.63 5.67 -12.22
CA SER A 75 0.55 6.41 -11.53
C SER A 75 0.64 6.29 -10.01
N LYS A 76 1.01 5.13 -9.47
CA LYS A 76 1.22 4.94 -8.02
C LYS A 76 2.40 5.76 -7.49
N LEU A 77 3.45 5.93 -8.28
CA LEU A 77 4.62 6.71 -7.90
C LEU A 77 4.31 8.22 -7.93
N GLU A 78 3.59 8.67 -8.96
CA GLU A 78 3.08 10.04 -9.04
C GLU A 78 2.15 10.37 -7.86
N LEU A 79 1.23 9.46 -7.52
CA LEU A 79 0.34 9.64 -6.38
C LEU A 79 1.12 9.82 -5.07
N LYS A 80 2.14 8.99 -4.82
CA LYS A 80 3.02 9.14 -3.65
C LYS A 80 3.75 10.48 -3.62
N ALA A 81 4.20 10.97 -4.78
CA ALA A 81 4.85 12.27 -4.89
C ALA A 81 3.87 13.41 -4.57
N LEU A 82 2.64 13.34 -5.08
CA LEU A 82 1.58 14.32 -4.79
C LEU A 82 1.16 14.30 -3.32
N GLU A 83 1.04 13.13 -2.70
CA GLU A 83 0.76 13.00 -1.26
C GLU A 83 1.85 13.65 -0.41
N ALA A 84 3.12 13.47 -0.78
CA ALA A 84 4.23 14.11 -0.09
C ALA A 84 4.19 15.65 -0.23
N GLN A 85 3.89 16.16 -1.42
CA GLN A 85 3.72 17.60 -1.66
C GLN A 85 2.54 18.17 -0.86
N LEU A 86 1.41 17.47 -0.82
CA LEU A 86 0.25 17.89 -0.04
C LEU A 86 0.58 18.00 1.45
N ARG A 87 1.33 17.03 1.98
CA ARG A 87 1.75 17.05 3.38
C ARG A 87 2.63 18.25 3.71
N ASP A 88 3.62 18.55 2.86
CA ASP A 88 4.47 19.73 3.01
C ASP A 88 3.66 21.05 2.95
N LEU A 89 2.66 21.14 2.07
CA LEU A 89 1.77 22.29 2.00
C LEU A 89 0.91 22.45 3.26
N ILE A 90 0.41 21.34 3.82
CA ILE A 90 -0.35 21.34 5.09
C ILE A 90 0.54 21.84 6.23
N ASP A 91 1.76 21.35 6.32
CA ASP A 91 2.71 21.73 7.37
C ASP A 91 3.05 23.23 7.27
N LYS A 92 3.32 23.75 6.06
CA LYS A 92 3.52 25.18 5.82
C LYS A 92 2.31 26.02 6.18
N ARG A 93 1.11 25.55 5.86
CA ARG A 93 -0.15 26.24 6.20
C ARG A 93 -0.34 26.31 7.70
N ASN A 94 -0.08 25.22 8.42
CA ASN A 94 -0.21 25.18 9.88
C ASN A 94 0.82 26.11 10.56
N ALA A 95 2.06 26.14 10.08
CA ALA A 95 3.08 27.06 10.58
C ALA A 95 2.65 28.53 10.40
N ARG A 96 2.04 28.89 9.26
CA ARG A 96 1.53 30.25 9.04
C ARG A 96 0.36 30.61 9.94
N VAL A 97 -0.55 29.67 10.20
CA VAL A 97 -1.66 29.88 11.14
C VAL A 97 -1.11 30.15 12.54
N GLN A 98 -0.13 29.37 13.00
CA GLN A 98 0.50 29.60 14.30
C GLN A 98 1.12 31.01 14.42
N ILE A 99 1.81 31.47 13.38
CA ILE A 99 2.38 32.83 13.36
C ILE A 99 1.29 33.91 13.49
N LEU A 100 0.14 33.71 12.84
CA LEU A 100 -0.98 34.65 12.93
C LEU A 100 -1.61 34.65 14.32
N ASP A 101 -1.77 33.47 14.93
CA ASP A 101 -2.31 33.33 16.27
C ASP A 101 -1.37 33.99 17.29
N ASP A 102 -0.07 33.69 17.23
CA ASP A 102 0.96 34.29 18.09
C ASP A 102 1.00 35.82 17.95
N PHE A 103 0.90 36.33 16.72
CA PHE A 103 0.83 37.76 16.46
C PHE A 103 -0.42 38.39 17.10
N ASN A 104 -1.58 37.75 16.94
CA ASN A 104 -2.83 38.26 17.45
C ASN A 104 -2.84 38.29 18.98
N ASP A 105 -2.32 37.25 19.63
CA ASP A 105 -2.15 37.19 21.08
C ASP A 105 -1.24 38.30 21.59
N LEU A 106 -0.08 38.51 20.94
CA LEU A 106 0.85 39.59 21.30
C LEU A 106 0.23 40.99 21.08
N TYR A 107 -0.51 41.18 19.99
CA TYR A 107 -1.21 42.41 19.69
C TYR A 107 -2.25 42.71 20.79
N HIS A 108 -3.10 41.75 21.11
CA HIS A 108 -4.11 41.91 22.15
C HIS A 108 -3.49 42.18 23.52
N LEU A 109 -2.42 41.47 23.88
CA LEU A 109 -1.74 41.62 25.16
C LEU A 109 -1.09 43.01 25.32
N ARG A 110 -0.43 43.51 24.28
CA ARG A 110 0.37 44.75 24.38
C ARG A 110 -0.39 46.00 23.97
N LEU A 111 -1.09 45.95 22.84
CA LEU A 111 -1.73 47.12 22.22
C LEU A 111 -3.19 47.28 22.65
N GLY A 112 -3.87 46.19 23.03
CA GLY A 112 -5.24 46.24 23.54
C GLY A 112 -5.43 47.22 24.70
N PRO A 113 -4.63 47.14 25.79
CA PRO A 113 -4.74 48.08 26.90
C PRO A 113 -4.46 49.53 26.51
N LEU A 114 -3.48 49.76 25.63
CA LEU A 114 -3.12 51.09 25.16
C LEU A 114 -4.25 51.72 24.33
N MET A 115 -4.86 50.95 23.43
CA MET A 115 -6.00 51.39 22.63
C MET A 115 -7.20 51.72 23.51
N SER A 116 -7.53 50.86 24.48
CA SER A 116 -8.58 51.14 25.47
C SER A 116 -8.32 52.43 26.23
N ARG A 117 -7.07 52.67 26.65
CA ARG A 117 -6.68 53.89 27.35
C ARG A 117 -6.82 55.13 26.47
N ILE A 118 -6.40 55.06 25.20
CA ILE A 118 -6.55 56.17 24.25
C ILE A 118 -8.03 56.51 24.05
N LEU A 119 -8.90 55.50 23.88
CA LEU A 119 -10.33 55.70 23.71
C LEU A 119 -10.97 56.32 24.96
N GLU A 120 -10.57 55.88 26.15
CA GLU A 120 -11.02 56.44 27.41
C GLU A 120 -10.63 57.92 27.54
N LEU A 121 -9.38 58.27 27.24
CA LEU A 121 -8.89 59.64 27.27
C LEU A 121 -9.61 60.54 26.26
N ARG A 122 -9.87 60.04 25.04
CA ARG A 122 -10.66 60.76 24.03
C ARG A 122 -12.10 61.02 24.49
N LYS A 123 -12.72 60.05 25.17
CA LYS A 123 -14.06 60.20 25.73
C LYS A 123 -14.09 61.27 26.83
N GLN A 124 -13.10 61.27 27.73
CA GLN A 124 -13.00 62.29 28.79
C GLN A 124 -12.88 63.69 28.20
N LEU A 125 -12.01 63.87 27.20
CA LEU A 125 -11.84 65.16 26.51
C LEU A 125 -13.13 65.67 25.86
N ALA A 126 -13.90 64.77 25.24
CA ALA A 126 -15.17 65.13 24.59
C ALA A 126 -16.28 65.51 25.57
N VAL A 127 -16.20 65.06 26.83
CA VAL A 127 -17.16 65.42 27.91
C VAL A 127 -16.73 66.68 28.66
N SER A 128 -15.44 67.04 28.61
CA SER A 128 -14.89 68.24 29.26
C SER A 128 -14.93 69.52 28.41
N MET A 129 -15.37 69.43 27.14
CA MET A 129 -15.69 70.56 26.26
C MET A 129 -17.20 70.82 26.26
#